data_AF-A0A0F9EDY8-F1
#
_entry.id   AF-A0A0F9EDY8-F1
#
_cell.length_a   1.000
_cell.length_b   1.000
_cell.length_c   1.000
_cell.angle_alpha   90.00
_cell.angle_beta   90.00
_cell.angle_gamma   90.00
#
_symmetry.space_group_name_H-M   'P 1'
#
loop_
_entity.id
_entity.type
_entity.pdbx_description
1 polymer ?
#
loop_
_entity_poly.entity_id
_entity_poly.type
_entity_poly.pdbx_seq_one_letter_code
_entity_poly.pdbx_strand_id
1 'polypeptide(L)' 'MQNLIIALGGNAFIQKGQIGTAKQQLANIRKPVASIAELSKLFRIVITHGNGPQSGALLIQQEACDEVP' A
#
# COMPACT_ATOMS: atom_id res chain seq x y z
N MET A 1 -10.29 -8.21 24.16
CA MET A 1 -9.49 -7.91 22.94
C MET A 1 -9.54 -6.41 22.73
N GLN A 2 -8.39 -5.72 22.66
CA GLN A 2 -8.33 -4.26 22.43
C GLN A 2 -8.29 -3.96 20.92
N ASN A 3 -8.71 -2.75 20.52
CA ASN A 3 -8.64 -2.29 19.14
C ASN A 3 -7.27 -1.67 18.85
N LEU A 4 -6.69 -2.01 17.69
CA LEU A 4 -5.43 -1.45 17.21
C LEU A 4 -5.61 -0.90 15.79
N ILE A 5 -5.30 0.38 15.59
CA ILE A 5 -5.33 1.03 14.27
C ILE A 5 -3.90 1.13 13.76
N ILE A 6 -3.66 0.61 12.55
CA ILE A 6 -2.35 0.62 11.89
C ILE A 6 -2.47 1.42 10.59
N ALA A 7 -1.73 2.52 10.48
CA ALA A 7 -1.66 3.34 9.28
C ALA A 7 -0.35 3.07 8.51
N LEU A 8 -0.46 2.48 7.33
CA LEU A 8 0.68 2.24 6.45
C LEU A 8 0.91 3.45 5.53
N GLY A 9 2.15 3.93 5.46
CA GLY A 9 2.49 4.96 4.48
C GLY A 9 2.47 4.40 3.04
N GLY A 10 2.32 5.27 2.04
CA GLY A 10 2.40 4.87 0.62
C GLY A 10 3.76 4.23 0.26
N ASN A 11 4.81 4.56 1.01
CA ASN A 11 6.14 3.95 0.92
C ASN A 11 6.18 2.47 1.36
N ALA A 12 5.14 1.97 2.03
CA ALA A 12 4.99 0.53 2.30
C ALA A 12 4.79 -0.28 1.02
N PHE A 13 4.32 0.37 -0.05
CA PHE A 13 4.11 -0.25 -1.36
C PHE A 13 5.21 0.09 -2.35
N ILE A 14 5.76 1.31 -2.35
CA ILE A 14 6.79 1.73 -3.32
C ILE A 14 7.95 2.37 -2.58
N GLN A 15 9.13 1.76 -2.68
CA GLN A 15 10.36 2.30 -2.09
C GLN A 15 11.04 3.30 -3.04
N LYS A 16 11.88 4.17 -2.48
CA LYS A 16 12.65 5.15 -3.27
C LYS A 16 13.44 4.44 -4.37
N GLY A 17 13.29 4.92 -5.60
CA GLY A 17 13.98 4.38 -6.79
C GLY A 17 13.31 3.16 -7.42
N GLN A 18 12.20 2.66 -6.88
CA GLN A 18 11.42 1.62 -7.55
C GLN A 18 10.43 2.22 -8.56
N ILE A 19 10.20 1.50 -9.65
CA ILE A 19 9.22 1.85 -10.69
C ILE A 19 7.79 1.73 -10.16
N GLY A 20 7.55 0.84 -9.19
CA GLY A 20 6.22 0.68 -8.58
C GLY A 20 5.34 -0.35 -9.28
N THR A 21 5.92 -1.32 -9.99
CA THR A 21 5.16 -2.42 -10.60
C THR A 21 4.33 -3.18 -9.56
N ALA A 22 3.23 -3.81 -9.97
CA ALA A 22 2.40 -4.62 -9.08
C ALA A 22 3.21 -5.70 -8.33
N LYS A 23 4.19 -6.32 -9.00
CA LYS A 23 5.12 -7.29 -8.39
C LYS A 23 5.99 -6.68 -7.29
N GLN A 24 6.51 -5.47 -7.52
CA GLN A 24 7.30 -4.75 -6.50
C GLN A 24 6.42 -4.35 -5.31
N GLN A 25 5.22 -3.84 -5.56
CA GLN A 25 4.29 -3.46 -4.49
C GLN A 25 3.92 -4.66 -3.62
N LEU A 26 3.60 -5.81 -4.24
CA LEU A 26 3.33 -7.05 -3.52
C LEU A 26 4.54 -7.55 -2.73
N ALA A 27 5.75 -7.42 -3.28
CA ALA A 27 6.96 -7.81 -2.56
C ALA A 27 7.23 -6.92 -1.34
N ASN A 28 7.03 -5.60 -1.46
CA ASN A 28 7.28 -4.66 -0.37
C ASN A 28 6.29 -4.83 0.79
N ILE A 29 5.01 -5.07 0.50
CA ILE A 29 3.96 -5.14 1.53
C ILE A 29 4.04 -6.41 2.38
N ARG A 30 4.69 -7.48 1.88
CA ARG A 30 4.80 -8.77 2.59
C ARG A 30 5.41 -8.64 3.99
N LYS A 31 6.50 -7.88 4.12
CA LYS A 31 7.20 -7.72 5.40
C LYS A 31 6.32 -7.06 6.48
N PRO A 32 5.74 -5.86 6.26
CA PRO A 32 4.85 -5.25 7.25
C PRO A 32 3.59 -6.08 7.50
N VAL A 33 3.00 -6.72 6.48
CA VAL A 33 1.81 -7.57 6.68
C VAL A 33 2.11 -8.80 7.54
N ALA A 34 3.30 -9.41 7.41
CA ALA A 34 3.69 -10.52 8.28
C ALA A 34 3.71 -10.11 9.76
N SER A 35 4.24 -8.92 10.07
CA SER A 35 4.20 -8.38 11.43
C SER A 35 2.76 -8.10 11.90
N ILE A 36 1.91 -7.57 11.03
CA ILE A 36 0.50 -7.30 11.36
C ILE A 36 -0.27 -8.61 11.63
N ALA A 37 0.04 -9.68 10.91
CA ALA A 37 -0.58 -11.00 11.11
C ALA A 37 -0.28 -11.60 12.49
N GLU A 38 0.90 -11.33 13.05
CA GLU A 38 1.22 -11.72 14.43
C GLU A 38 0.41 -10.88 15.43
N LEU A 39 0.30 -9.57 15.20
CA LEU A 39 -0.51 -8.67 16.05
C LEU A 39 -2.01 -9.01 16.01
N SER A 40 -2.53 -9.52 14.89
CA SER A 40 -3.96 -9.84 14.78
C SER A 40 -4.38 -11.00 15.68
N LYS A 41 -3.44 -11.77 16.24
CA LYS A 41 -3.72 -12.80 17.25
C LYS A 41 -4.10 -12.19 18.60
N LEU A 42 -3.70 -10.94 18.86
CA LEU A 42 -3.87 -10.26 20.15
C LEU A 42 -4.90 -9.12 20.10
N PHE A 43 -5.04 -8.48 18.93
CA PHE A 43 -5.83 -7.27 18.75
C PHE A 43 -6.89 -7.43 17.66
N ARG A 44 -7.98 -6.67 17.79
CA ARG A 44 -8.89 -6.41 16.68
C ARG A 44 -8.31 -5.25 15.86
N ILE A 45 -7.83 -5.56 14.66
CA ILE A 45 -7.05 -4.61 13.86
C ILE A 45 -7.91 -3.89 12.83
N VAL A 46 -7.70 -2.58 12.70
CA VAL A 46 -8.11 -1.77 11.54
C VAL A 46 -6.83 -1.33 10.83
N ILE A 47 -6.72 -1.62 9.53
CA ILE A 47 -5.58 -1.22 8.71
C ILE A 47 -6.03 -0.10 7.77
N THR A 48 -5.27 0.99 7.73
CA THR A 48 -5.42 2.07 6.75
C THR A 48 -4.12 2.24 5.99
N HIS A 49 -4.16 2.90 4.84
CA HIS A 49 -2.94 3.24 4.13
C HIS A 49 -3.04 4.52 3.30
N GLY A 50 -1.88 5.12 3.01
CA GLY A 50 -1.76 6.15 1.98
C GLY A 50 -1.68 5.53 0.57
N ASN A 51 -2.18 6.25 -0.44
CA ASN A 51 -2.22 5.80 -1.84
C ASN A 51 -1.59 6.82 -2.82
N GLY A 52 -0.83 7.80 -2.33
CA GLY A 52 -0.29 8.90 -3.14
C GLY A 52 0.51 8.43 -4.37
N PRO A 53 1.48 7.51 -4.22
CA PRO A 53 2.21 6.97 -5.38
C PRO A 53 1.32 6.26 -6.41
N GLN A 54 0.30 5.53 -5.95
CA GLN A 54 -0.60 4.76 -6.81
C GLN A 54 -1.58 5.67 -7.56
N SER A 55 -2.22 6.59 -6.83
CA SER A 55 -3.12 7.58 -7.43
C SER A 55 -2.38 8.52 -8.38
N GLY A 56 -1.16 8.94 -8.04
CA GLY A 56 -0.30 9.71 -8.94
C GLY A 56 0.06 8.95 -10.21
N ALA A 57 0.40 7.66 -10.11
CA ALA A 57 0.66 6.83 -11.28
C ALA A 57 -0.57 6.67 -12.18
N LEU A 58 -1.76 6.47 -11.59
CA LEU A 58 -3.03 6.40 -12.32
C LEU A 58 -3.36 7.72 -13.01
N LEU A 59 -3.14 8.85 -12.35
CA LEU A 59 -3.34 10.18 -12.95
C LEU A 59 -2.46 10.37 -14.18
N ILE A 60 -1.17 10.07 -14.08
CA ILE A 60 -0.23 10.17 -15.23
C ILE A 60 -0.66 9.25 -16.37
N GLN A 61 -1.15 8.04 -16.06
CA GLN A 61 -1.69 7.13 -17.08
C GLN A 61 -2.91 7.71 -17.78
N GLN A 62 -3.84 8.33 -17.04
CA GLN A 62 -5.03 8.96 -17.62
C GLN A 62 -4.67 10.19 -18.46
N GLU A 63 -3.73 11.02 -18.03
CA GLU A 63 -3.24 12.16 -18.81
C GLU A 63 -2.55 11.74 -20.12
N ALA A 64 -2.01 10.52 -20.17
CA ALA A 64 -1.34 9.98 -21.35
C ALA A 64 -2.26 9.21 -22.32
N CYS A 65 -3.55 9.10 -22.01
CA CYS A 65 -4.54 8.42 -22.85
C CYS A 65 -5.52 9.43 -23.46
N ASP A 66 -5.76 9.35 -24.77
CA ASP A 66 -6.71 10.23 -25.47
C ASP A 66 -8.17 9.92 -25.11
N GLU A 67 -8.46 8.65 -24.79
CA GLU A 67 -9.75 8.19 -24.28
C GLU A 67 -9.54 7.42 -22.99
N VAL A 68 -10.39 7.71 -22.01
CA VAL A 68 -10.44 7.03 -20.72
C VAL A 68 -11.77 6.27 -20.68
N PRO A 69 -11.83 5.01 -20.20
CA PRO A 69 -13.10 4.34 -19.94
C PRO A 69 -14.00 5.15 -18.99
#